data_AF-A0A8T4I337-F1
#
_entry.id   AF-A0A8T4I337-F1
#
_cell.length_a   1.000
_cell.length_b   1.000
_cell.length_c   1.000
_cell.angle_alpha   90.00
_cell.angle_beta   90.00
_cell.angle_gamma   90.00
#
_symmetry.space_group_name_H-M   'P 1'
#
loop_
_entity.id
_entity.type
_entity.pdbx_description
1 polymer ?
#
loop_
_entity_poly.entity_id
_entity_poly.type
_entity_poly.pdbx_seq_one_letter_code
_entity_poly.pdbx_strand_id
1 'polypeptide(L)' 'TGFADLDTLTSGGLRPGRMVVVGARPGVGKTLFGTGLARAAANKGGLPTLFKTLEMGDEEITDLVVAAEASVAQ' A
#
# COMPACT_ATOMS: atom_id res chain seq x y z
N THR A 1 8.23 4.11 2.39
CA THR A 1 6.80 3.82 2.09
C THR A 1 6.53 3.70 0.60
N GLY A 2 7.43 4.18 -0.27
CA GLY A 2 7.17 4.28 -1.71
C GLY A 2 6.65 5.66 -2.13
N PHE A 3 6.37 6.54 -1.16
CA PHE A 3 5.95 7.92 -1.35
C PHE A 3 6.98 8.84 -0.68
N ALA A 4 7.79 9.54 -1.47
CA ALA A 4 8.90 10.35 -0.96
C ALA A 4 8.44 11.45 0.01
N ASP A 5 7.31 12.09 -0.31
CA ASP A 5 6.74 13.15 0.54
C ASP A 5 6.29 12.61 1.89
N LEU A 6 5.67 11.42 1.91
CA LEU A 6 5.25 10.76 3.15
C LEU A 6 6.46 10.29 3.98
N ASP A 7 7.48 9.74 3.32
CA ASP A 7 8.72 9.32 3.98
C ASP A 7 9.42 10.51 4.65
N THR A 8 9.39 11.68 4.00
CA THR A 8 9.88 12.95 4.57
C THR A 8 9.09 13.35 5.82
N LEU A 9 7.76 13.35 5.75
CA LEU A 9 6.89 13.70 6.89
C LEU A 9 7.01 12.72 8.06
N THR A 10 7.34 11.45 7.77
CA THR A 10 7.50 10.39 8.78
C THR A 10 8.94 10.23 9.27
N SER A 11 9.83 11.17 8.94
CA SER A 11 11.25 11.16 9.36
C SER A 11 11.99 9.90 8.90
N GLY A 12 11.88 9.60 7.59
CA GLY A 12 12.55 8.48 6.94
C GLY A 12 11.68 7.22 6.78
N GLY A 13 10.36 7.33 6.90
CA GLY A 13 9.42 6.22 6.69
C GLY A 13 8.87 5.58 7.98
N LEU A 14 8.28 4.41 7.83
CA LEU A 14 7.63 3.69 8.93
C LEU A 14 8.64 2.84 9.70
N ARG A 15 8.54 2.84 11.03
CA ARG A 15 9.50 2.18 11.92
C ARG A 15 8.93 0.87 12.51
N PRO A 16 9.77 -0.16 12.72
CA PRO A 16 9.35 -1.41 13.36
C PRO A 16 8.68 -1.19 14.73
N GLY A 17 7.69 -2.01 15.05
CA GLY A 17 6.97 -1.96 16.34
C GLY A 17 5.95 -0.83 16.49
N ARG A 18 5.73 -0.01 15.46
CA ARG A 18 4.72 1.06 15.46
C ARG A 18 3.42 0.57 14.82
N MET A 19 2.29 0.85 15.45
CA MET A 19 0.98 0.79 14.80
C MET A 19 0.70 2.14 14.11
N VAL A 20 0.37 2.08 12.82
CA VAL A 20 0.02 3.25 12.01
C VAL A 20 -1.41 3.08 11.52
N VAL A 21 -2.24 4.09 11.75
CA VAL A 21 -3.66 4.08 11.37
C VAL A 21 -3.87 5.08 10.23
N VAL A 22 -4.57 4.63 9.18
CA VAL A 22 -4.91 5.46 8.03
C VAL A 22 -6.42 5.62 7.95
N GLY A 23 -6.89 6.84 8.21
CA GLY A 23 -8.29 7.24 8.08
C GLY A 23 -8.52 7.99 6.78
N ALA A 24 -9.58 7.62 6.05
CA ALA A 24 -10.02 8.33 4.85
C ALA A 24 -11.53 8.20 4.69
N ARG A 25 -12.16 9.09 3.93
CA ARG A 25 -13.57 8.94 3.52
C ARG A 25 -13.70 7.81 2.47
N PRO A 26 -14.90 7.20 2.33
CA PRO A 26 -15.14 6.24 1.26
C PRO A 26 -14.83 6.81 -0.13
N GLY A 27 -14.27 5.99 -1.02
CA GLY A 27 -13.93 6.40 -2.39
C GLY A 27 -12.62 7.20 -2.55
N VAL A 28 -11.97 7.63 -1.46
CA VAL A 28 -10.72 8.43 -1.53
C VAL A 28 -9.49 7.58 -1.89
N GLY A 29 -9.60 6.25 -1.92
CA GLY A 29 -8.51 5.36 -2.33
C GLY A 29 -7.69 4.78 -1.18
N LYS A 30 -8.27 4.59 0.01
CA LYS A 30 -7.58 3.94 1.15
C LYS A 30 -7.01 2.56 0.79
N THR A 31 -7.76 1.74 0.04
CA THR A 31 -7.27 0.42 -0.39
C THR A 31 -6.11 0.57 -1.36
N LEU A 32 -6.24 1.41 -2.39
CA LEU A 32 -5.15 1.68 -3.34
C LEU A 32 -3.88 2.16 -2.64
N PHE A 33 -4.01 3.08 -1.69
CA PHE A 33 -2.91 3.56 -0.87
C PHE A 33 -2.25 2.43 -0.06
N GLY A 34 -3.06 1.60 0.62
CA GLY A 34 -2.58 0.45 1.38
C GLY A 34 -1.85 -0.58 0.51
N THR A 35 -2.43 -0.92 -0.64
CA THR A 35 -1.82 -1.83 -1.63
C THR A 35 -0.50 -1.27 -2.16
N GLY A 36 -0.45 0.03 -2.48
CA GLY A 36 0.79 0.71 -2.89
C GLY A 36 1.88 0.66 -1.83
N LEU A 37 1.53 0.86 -0.56
CA LEU A 37 2.42 0.74 0.59
C LEU A 37 2.99 -0.68 0.72
N ALA A 38 2.12 -1.68 0.68
CA ALA A 38 2.51 -3.10 0.76
C ALA A 38 3.42 -3.48 -0.42
N ARG A 39 3.07 -3.04 -1.63
CA ARG A 39 3.85 -3.30 -2.84
C ARG A 39 5.23 -2.64 -2.79
N ALA A 40 5.32 -1.41 -2.31
CA ALA A 40 6.61 -0.74 -2.12
C ALA A 40 7.48 -1.46 -1.08
N ALA A 41 6.89 -1.92 0.03
CA ALA A 41 7.61 -2.69 1.05
C ALA A 41 8.12 -4.03 0.52
N ALA A 42 7.29 -4.77 -0.22
CA ALA A 42 7.63 -6.06 -0.79
C ALA A 42 8.64 -5.94 -1.96
N ASN A 43 8.32 -5.16 -2.99
CA ASN A 43 9.07 -5.14 -4.24
C ASN A 43 10.35 -4.30 -4.15
N LYS A 44 10.26 -3.09 -3.58
CA LYS A 44 11.42 -2.18 -3.47
C LYS A 44 12.21 -2.43 -2.20
N GLY A 45 11.53 -2.72 -1.10
CA GLY A 45 12.14 -2.96 0.21
C GLY A 45 12.64 -4.40 0.41
N GLY A 46 12.18 -5.37 -0.40
CA GLY A 46 12.50 -6.79 -0.21
C GLY A 46 11.97 -7.35 1.11
N LEU A 47 10.98 -6.71 1.73
CA LEU A 47 10.47 -7.09 3.04
C LEU A 47 9.30 -8.07 2.90
N PRO A 48 9.30 -9.20 3.64
CA PRO A 48 8.13 -10.06 3.74
C PRO A 48 6.92 -9.24 4.20
N THR A 49 5.88 -9.21 3.36
CA THR A 49 4.73 -8.33 3.56
C THR A 49 3.44 -9.11 3.44
N LEU A 50 2.57 -8.99 4.45
CA LEU A 50 1.20 -9.50 4.43
C LEU A 50 0.25 -8.33 4.16
N PHE A 51 -0.58 -8.46 3.13
CA PHE A 51 -1.70 -7.56 2.90
C PHE A 51 -3.01 -8.32 3.12
N LYS A 52 -3.87 -7.79 3.99
CA LYS A 52 -5.19 -8.37 4.24
C LYS A 52 -6.27 -7.31 4.18
N THR A 53 -7.33 -7.65 3.46
CA THR A 53 -8.57 -6.89 3.36
C THR A 53 -9.72 -7.75 3.89
N LEU A 54 -10.75 -7.09 4.42
CA LEU A 54 -12.00 -7.70 4.88
C LEU A 54 -13.19 -7.33 3.98
N GLU A 55 -13.00 -6.42 3.04
CA GLU A 55 -14.06 -5.87 2.19
C GLU A 55 -13.94 -6.35 0.75
N MET A 56 -12.72 -6.53 0.26
CA MET A 56 -12.43 -6.89 -1.13
C MET A 56 -11.94 -8.33 -1.23
N GLY A 57 -12.24 -8.97 -2.36
CA GLY A 57 -11.77 -10.32 -2.67
C GLY A 57 -10.28 -10.34 -3.00
N ASP A 58 -9.66 -11.53 -2.88
CA ASP A 58 -8.25 -11.70 -3.22
C ASP A 58 -7.98 -11.46 -4.72
N GLU A 59 -8.95 -11.81 -5.59
CA GLU A 59 -8.88 -11.56 -7.04
C GLU A 59 -8.86 -10.05 -7.36
N GLU A 60 -9.76 -9.26 -6.75
CA GLU A 60 -9.83 -7.81 -6.95
C GLU A 60 -8.52 -7.11 -6.53
N ILE A 61 -7.91 -7.56 -5.42
CA ILE A 61 -6.62 -7.02 -4.99
C ILE A 61 -5.49 -7.45 -5.92
N THR A 62 -5.52 -8.70 -6.42
CA THR A 62 -4.52 -9.20 -7.37
C THR A 62 -4.54 -8.38 -8.66
N ASP A 63 -5.73 -8.12 -9.20
CA ASP A 63 -5.91 -7.28 -10.38
C ASP A 63 -5.36 -5.87 -10.17
N LEU A 64 -5.63 -5.25 -9.02
CA LEU A 64 -5.06 -3.94 -8.67
C LEU A 64 -3.52 -3.96 -8.60
N VAL A 65 -2.94 -5.02 -8.04
CA VAL A 65 -1.47 -5.16 -7.96
C VAL A 65 -0.88 -5.31 -9.37
N VAL A 66 -1.47 -6.16 -10.21
CA VAL A 66 -1.02 -6.39 -11.58
C VAL A 66 -1.14 -5.13 -12.43
N ALA A 67 -2.31 -4.47 -12.39
CA ALA A 67 -2.55 -3.23 -13.11
C ALA A 67 -1.54 -2.14 -12.72
N ALA A 68 -1.25 -2.01 -11.43
CA ALA A 68 -0.33 -1.00 -10.93
C ALA A 68 1.15 -1.31 -11.20
N GLU A 69 1.53 -2.57 -11.45
CA GLU A 69 2.86 -2.93 -11.97
C GLU A 69 2.95 -2.75 -13.49
N ALA A 70 1.90 -3.12 -14.22
CA ALA A 70 1.83 -2.96 -15.67
C ALA A 70 1.67 -1.50 -16.12
N SER A 71 1.38 -0.57 -15.21
CA SER A 71 1.03 0.82 -15.51
C SER A 71 -0.18 0.95 -16.46
N VAL A 72 -1.17 0.07 -16.27
CA VAL A 72 -2.42 0.05 -17.04
C VAL A 72 -3.58 0.42 -16.12
N ALA A 73 -4.49 1.25 -16.62
CA ALA A 73 -5.75 1.53 -15.92
C ALA A 73 -6.72 0.37 -16.14
N GLN A 74 -7.42 -0.05 -15.08
CA GLN A 74 -8.59 -0.92 -15.22
C GLN A 74 -9.78 -0.15 -15.78
#